data_AF-A0A7R9TF14-F1
#
_entry.id   AF-A0A7R9TF14-F1
#
_cell.length_a   1.000
_cell.length_b   1.000
_cell.length_c   1.000
_cell.angle_alpha   90.00
_cell.angle_beta   90.00
_cell.angle_gamma   90.00
#
_symmetry.space_group_name_H-M   'P 1'
#
loop_
_entity.id
_entity.type
_entity.pdbx_description
1 polymer ?
#
loop_
_entity_poly.entity_id
_entity_poly.type
_entity_poly.pdbx_seq_one_letter_code
_entity_poly.pdbx_strand_id
1 'polypeptide(L)'
;ARGAAAASAAAEADATGGGGAAAGAAGAAAQPPLAVTQAKHVPTPWVKFCSACGAECEQAVPEGEDRLRAVCTNGECGKVHWQNPRMVVGAIVERDGAVLLCKRKIEPCAGMWTLPAGYAELGESAAAGAVRETWEEALCAVRVVAPFAHFDIPVIGQAYVLFRAEMEAPYTHAAGVETLETRMVPLGELEDYDIAFSSIRVALREYTADAAAGKYRVHHGVIAKKPGSHPADPDGFLFEDHIAT
;
A
#
# COMPACT_ATOMS: atom_id res chain seq x y z
N ALA A 1 -0.88 7.57 48.58
CA ALA A 1 -1.45 6.23 48.32
C ALA A 1 -2.43 6.33 47.16
N ARG A 2 -2.11 5.63 46.06
CA ARG A 2 -2.81 5.45 44.77
C ARG A 2 -1.66 5.31 43.76
N GLY A 3 -1.37 4.17 43.14
CA GLY A 3 -2.21 3.04 42.78
C GLY A 3 -1.87 2.78 41.32
N ALA A 4 -0.95 1.85 41.09
CA ALA A 4 -0.52 1.45 39.75
C ALA A 4 -1.73 0.91 38.96
N ALA A 5 -1.87 1.32 37.70
CA ALA A 5 -2.84 0.73 36.78
C ALA A 5 -2.12 0.38 35.46
N ALA A 6 -2.12 -0.91 35.18
CA ALA A 6 -1.47 -1.60 34.09
C ALA A 6 -2.07 -1.28 32.71
N ALA A 7 -1.22 -1.41 31.69
CA ALA A 7 -1.60 -1.44 30.29
C ALA A 7 -2.50 -2.64 29.97
N SER A 8 -3.64 -2.42 29.32
CA SER A 8 -4.51 -3.48 28.83
C SER A 8 -4.09 -3.90 27.41
N ALA A 9 -3.48 -5.07 27.30
CA ALA A 9 -3.46 -5.84 26.07
C ALA A 9 -4.84 -6.51 25.88
N ALA A 10 -5.43 -6.38 24.69
CA ALA A 10 -6.60 -7.17 24.32
C ALA A 10 -6.12 -8.60 24.01
N ALA A 11 -6.50 -9.55 24.87
CA ALA A 11 -6.38 -10.97 24.64
C ALA A 11 -7.76 -11.51 24.26
N GLU A 12 -7.87 -12.16 23.10
CA GLU A 12 -8.97 -13.09 22.83
C GLU A 12 -8.71 -14.39 23.61
N ALA A 13 -9.77 -14.94 24.19
CA ALA A 13 -9.71 -15.99 25.19
C ALA A 13 -9.39 -17.38 24.60
N ASP A 14 -8.58 -18.12 25.37
CA ASP A 14 -8.16 -19.50 25.17
C ASP A 14 -9.19 -20.50 25.73
N ALA A 15 -9.21 -21.72 25.16
CA ALA A 15 -9.92 -22.88 25.67
C ALA A 15 -8.94 -24.06 25.85
N THR A 16 -8.27 -24.04 27.01
CA THR A 16 -7.86 -25.18 27.87
C THR A 16 -7.23 -26.44 27.24
N GLY A 17 -6.03 -26.77 27.73
CA GLY A 17 -5.79 -28.11 28.30
C GLY A 17 -4.36 -28.65 28.24
N GLY A 18 -3.75 -28.84 29.41
CA GLY A 18 -2.82 -29.95 29.67
C GLY A 18 -1.33 -29.59 29.82
N GLY A 19 -0.84 -29.64 31.06
CA GLY A 19 0.56 -29.38 31.41
C GLY A 19 1.51 -30.57 31.22
N GLY A 20 2.81 -30.27 31.25
CA GLY A 20 3.92 -31.22 31.26
C GLY A 20 5.27 -30.49 31.36
N ALA A 21 6.13 -30.93 32.27
CA ALA A 21 7.27 -30.20 32.80
C ALA A 21 8.57 -30.22 31.95
N ALA A 22 9.30 -29.10 32.06
CA ALA A 22 10.75 -28.86 32.04
C ALA A 22 11.74 -29.86 31.40
N ALA A 23 12.61 -29.35 30.51
CA ALA A 23 14.07 -29.44 30.62
C ALA A 23 14.74 -28.49 29.61
N GLY A 24 15.83 -27.83 30.04
CA GLY A 24 16.54 -26.82 29.27
C GLY A 24 17.35 -27.37 28.10
N ALA A 25 17.41 -26.57 27.04
CA ALA A 25 18.45 -26.63 26.03
C ALA A 25 18.82 -25.18 25.69
N ALA A 26 20.11 -24.85 25.83
CA ALA A 26 20.66 -23.59 25.33
C ALA A 26 20.50 -23.59 23.80
N GLY A 27 19.46 -22.90 23.32
CA GLY A 27 19.13 -22.81 21.91
C GLY A 27 20.12 -21.90 21.20
N ALA A 28 20.91 -22.46 20.29
CA ALA A 28 21.56 -21.69 19.24
C ALA A 28 20.49 -20.81 18.58
N ALA A 29 20.71 -19.49 18.54
CA ALA A 29 19.79 -18.55 17.94
C ALA A 29 19.55 -18.96 16.48
N ALA A 30 18.35 -19.50 16.20
CA ALA A 30 17.93 -19.83 14.85
C ALA A 30 17.98 -18.54 14.03
N GLN A 31 18.84 -18.48 13.03
CA GLN A 31 18.80 -17.40 12.05
C GLN A 31 17.44 -17.46 11.34
N PRO A 32 16.72 -16.35 11.21
CA PRO A 32 15.44 -16.34 10.53
C PRO A 32 15.64 -16.85 9.09
N PRO A 33 14.86 -17.86 8.64
CA PRO A 33 14.95 -18.35 7.28
C PRO A 33 14.37 -17.29 6.34
N LEU A 34 15.04 -17.09 5.21
CA LEU A 34 14.86 -16.02 4.23
C LEU A 34 15.39 -14.68 4.73
N ALA A 35 16.47 -14.21 4.10
CA ALA A 35 16.89 -12.83 4.22
C ALA A 35 15.69 -11.96 3.88
N VAL A 36 15.08 -11.33 4.89
CA VAL A 36 14.19 -10.20 4.67
C VAL A 36 15.06 -9.19 3.94
N THR A 37 14.90 -9.10 2.61
CA THR A 37 15.63 -8.15 1.78
C THR A 37 15.10 -6.77 2.14
N GLN A 38 15.69 -6.19 3.18
CA GLN A 38 15.35 -4.85 3.61
C GLN A 38 15.84 -3.88 2.54
N ALA A 39 15.02 -2.89 2.20
CA ALA A 39 15.50 -1.77 1.41
C ALA A 39 16.72 -1.18 2.14
N LYS A 40 17.83 -0.99 1.42
CA LYS A 40 19.08 -0.42 1.97
C LYS A 40 18.88 0.98 2.57
N HIS A 41 17.74 1.63 2.26
CA HIS A 41 17.30 2.89 2.82
C HIS A 41 15.87 2.71 3.35
N VAL A 42 15.74 2.63 4.68
CA VAL A 42 14.45 2.78 5.37
C VAL A 42 14.34 4.27 5.74
N PRO A 43 13.22 4.94 5.43
CA PRO A 43 13.02 6.33 5.83
C PRO A 43 13.23 6.50 7.34
N THR A 44 14.00 7.50 7.73
CA THR A 44 14.25 7.79 9.14
C THR A 44 12.93 8.14 9.82
N PRO A 45 12.57 7.50 10.96
CA PRO A 45 11.33 7.78 11.64
C PRO A 45 11.23 9.25 12.08
N TRP A 46 10.37 10.02 11.41
CA TRP A 46 10.15 11.43 11.73
C TRP A 46 8.97 11.64 12.70
N VAL A 47 9.12 11.22 13.96
CA VAL A 47 8.23 11.63 15.05
C VAL A 47 9.04 12.47 16.01
N LYS A 48 8.75 13.77 16.09
CA LYS A 48 9.47 14.71 16.98
C LYS A 48 8.92 14.73 18.41
N PHE A 49 7.61 14.50 18.55
CA PHE A 49 6.90 14.55 19.83
C PHE A 49 5.96 13.36 19.96
N CYS A 50 5.88 12.82 21.18
CA CYS A 50 5.08 11.66 21.52
C CYS A 50 3.60 12.01 21.50
N SER A 51 2.82 11.32 20.66
CA SER A 51 1.37 11.52 20.57
C SER A 51 0.60 11.12 21.84
N ALA A 52 1.23 10.42 22.80
CA ALA A 52 0.58 10.02 24.05
C ALA A 52 0.77 11.04 25.19
N CYS A 53 1.94 11.69 25.29
CA CYS A 53 2.25 12.57 26.43
C CYS A 53 2.88 13.92 26.05
N GLY A 54 3.13 14.19 24.77
CA GLY A 54 3.68 15.45 24.27
C GLY A 54 5.19 15.65 24.46
N ALA A 55 5.89 14.73 25.14
CA ALA A 55 7.34 14.80 25.29
C ALA A 55 8.08 14.57 23.97
N GLU A 56 9.35 14.97 23.88
CA GLU A 56 10.17 14.72 22.70
C GLU A 56 10.37 13.22 22.43
N CYS A 57 10.66 12.88 21.18
CA CYS A 57 11.08 11.54 20.80
C CYS A 57 12.50 11.57 20.25
N GLU A 58 13.29 10.56 20.62
CA GLU A 58 14.62 10.31 20.08
C GLU A 58 14.61 9.13 19.12
N GLN A 59 15.66 9.02 18.30
CA GLN A 59 15.87 7.85 17.44
C GLN A 59 16.74 6.84 18.17
N ALA A 60 16.14 5.74 18.59
CA ALA A 60 16.81 4.68 19.30
C ALA A 60 16.45 3.31 18.70
N VAL A 61 17.29 2.32 18.94
CA VAL A 61 16.95 0.90 18.71
C VAL A 61 16.47 0.34 20.05
N PRO A 62 15.16 0.06 20.22
CA PRO A 62 14.65 -0.51 21.47
C PRO A 62 15.31 -1.86 21.79
N GLU A 63 15.34 -2.22 23.08
CA GLU A 63 15.85 -3.52 23.51
C GLU A 63 15.09 -4.66 22.83
N GLY A 64 15.82 -5.60 22.22
CA GLY A 64 15.24 -6.72 21.46
C GLY A 64 14.84 -6.40 20.02
N GLU A 65 15.01 -5.17 19.54
CA GLU A 65 14.81 -4.79 18.14
C GLU A 65 16.13 -4.61 17.37
N ASP A 66 16.04 -4.65 16.04
CA ASP A 66 17.16 -4.48 15.11
C ASP A 66 17.06 -3.17 14.30
N ARG A 67 16.05 -2.33 14.59
CA ARG A 67 15.70 -1.14 13.78
C ARG A 67 15.56 0.12 14.61
N LEU A 68 15.92 1.25 13.99
CA LEU A 68 15.64 2.57 14.55
C LEU A 68 14.14 2.81 14.63
N ARG A 69 13.72 3.31 15.78
CA ARG A 69 12.37 3.76 16.09
C ARG A 69 12.42 5.17 16.66
N ALA A 70 11.32 5.89 16.54
CA ALA A 70 11.11 7.06 17.37
C ALA A 70 10.59 6.60 18.74
N VAL A 71 11.34 6.90 19.80
CA VAL A 71 11.06 6.48 21.18
C VAL A 71 10.88 7.72 22.04
N CYS A 72 9.78 7.77 22.81
CA CYS A 72 9.49 8.85 23.73
C CYS A 72 10.58 8.96 24.81
N THR A 73 11.14 10.15 25.02
CA THR A 73 12.21 10.40 26.00
C THR A 73 11.71 10.49 27.44
N ASN A 74 10.39 10.60 27.65
CA ASN A 74 9.82 10.53 28.99
C ASN A 74 9.85 9.07 29.49
N GLY A 75 10.70 8.79 30.49
CA GLY A 75 10.88 7.46 31.07
C GLY A 75 9.62 6.85 31.72
N GLU A 76 8.64 7.66 32.13
CA GLU A 76 7.34 7.14 32.60
C GLU A 76 6.44 6.68 31.44
N CYS A 77 6.66 7.22 30.24
CA CYS A 77 5.89 6.90 29.03
C CYS A 77 6.56 5.82 28.19
N GLY A 78 7.84 6.03 27.81
CA GLY A 78 8.65 5.07 27.06
C GLY A 78 8.07 4.61 25.72
N LYS A 79 7.01 5.26 25.22
CA LYS A 79 6.26 4.79 24.06
C LYS A 79 7.13 4.77 22.81
N VAL A 80 7.15 3.64 22.13
CA VAL A 80 7.72 3.47 20.80
C VAL A 80 6.67 3.86 19.75
N HIS A 81 7.08 4.60 18.72
CA HIS A 81 6.22 5.05 17.64
C HIS A 81 6.53 4.28 16.35
N TRP A 82 5.70 3.28 16.06
CA TRP A 82 5.76 2.54 14.81
C TRP A 82 5.27 3.38 13.62
N GLN A 83 6.00 3.28 12.52
CA GLN A 83 5.58 3.81 11.23
C GLN A 83 5.24 2.63 10.33
N ASN A 84 3.97 2.56 9.94
CA ASN A 84 3.45 1.49 9.13
C ASN A 84 3.43 1.93 7.66
N PRO A 85 3.64 0.99 6.71
CA PRO A 85 3.37 1.25 5.31
C PRO A 85 1.93 1.70 5.11
N ARG A 86 1.70 2.55 4.11
CA ARG A 86 0.36 3.00 3.72
C ARG A 86 -0.16 2.11 2.60
N MET A 87 -1.42 1.69 2.72
CA MET A 87 -2.10 0.97 1.65
C MET A 87 -2.77 1.98 0.72
N VAL A 88 -2.48 1.86 -0.58
CA VAL A 88 -3.17 2.58 -1.65
C VAL A 88 -4.07 1.58 -2.35
N VAL A 89 -5.35 1.93 -2.50
CA VAL A 89 -6.37 1.07 -3.09
C VAL A 89 -6.95 1.75 -4.32
N GLY A 90 -7.28 0.98 -5.35
CA GLY A 90 -7.77 1.55 -6.61
C GLY A 90 -8.38 0.53 -7.53
N ALA A 91 -8.87 1.01 -8.68
CA ALA A 91 -9.59 0.17 -9.64
C ALA A 91 -9.11 0.37 -11.08
N ILE A 92 -9.00 -0.74 -11.81
CA ILE A 92 -9.03 -0.79 -13.26
C ILE A 92 -10.50 -0.87 -13.65
N VAL A 93 -11.09 0.28 -14.00
CA VAL A 93 -12.51 0.37 -14.35
C VAL A 93 -12.67 0.10 -15.84
N GLU A 94 -13.36 -0.98 -16.17
CA GLU A 94 -13.49 -1.52 -17.52
C GLU A 94 -14.83 -1.16 -18.14
N ARG A 95 -14.80 -0.78 -19.43
CA ARG A 95 -15.99 -0.70 -20.27
C ARG A 95 -15.63 -0.80 -21.74
N ASP A 96 -16.35 -1.63 -22.50
CA ASP A 96 -16.30 -1.68 -23.97
C ASP A 96 -14.88 -1.76 -24.57
N GLY A 97 -14.00 -2.54 -23.93
CA GLY A 97 -12.60 -2.69 -24.36
C GLY A 97 -11.68 -1.52 -24.02
N ALA A 98 -12.12 -0.62 -23.14
CA ALA A 98 -11.38 0.53 -22.64
C ALA A 98 -11.29 0.52 -21.11
N VAL A 99 -10.33 1.28 -20.57
CA VAL A 99 -10.16 1.52 -19.12
C VAL A 99 -10.27 2.99 -18.79
N LEU A 100 -10.83 3.32 -17.62
CA LEU A 100 -10.97 4.69 -17.15
C LEU A 100 -9.63 5.18 -16.59
N LEU A 101 -9.12 6.29 -17.16
CA LEU A 101 -7.99 7.02 -16.61
C LEU A 101 -8.43 8.40 -16.08
N CYS A 102 -7.75 8.85 -15.03
CA CYS A 102 -7.90 10.17 -14.43
C CYS A 102 -6.61 10.98 -14.61
N LYS A 103 -6.73 12.20 -15.12
CA LYS A 103 -5.61 13.15 -15.24
C LYS A 103 -5.48 13.93 -13.95
N ARG A 104 -4.36 13.78 -13.24
CA ARG A 104 -4.16 14.33 -11.89
C ARG A 104 -4.12 15.85 -11.88
N LYS A 105 -4.77 16.48 -10.90
CA LYS A 105 -4.70 17.93 -10.65
C LYS A 105 -3.67 18.33 -9.60
N ILE A 106 -3.29 17.39 -8.73
CA ILE A 106 -2.44 17.62 -7.57
C ILE A 106 -1.08 16.94 -7.71
N GLU A 107 -0.07 17.49 -7.04
CA GLU A 107 1.26 16.88 -6.94
C GLU A 107 1.23 15.65 -5.99
N PRO A 108 2.13 14.67 -6.19
CA PRO A 108 3.11 14.57 -7.28
C PRO A 108 2.46 14.28 -8.65
N CYS A 109 3.14 14.65 -9.73
CA CYS A 109 2.79 14.32 -11.11
C CYS A 109 1.47 14.94 -11.59
N ALA A 110 1.23 16.21 -11.25
CA ALA A 110 0.09 16.95 -11.81
C ALA A 110 0.16 16.98 -13.34
N GLY A 111 -0.99 16.82 -14.01
CA GLY A 111 -1.11 16.75 -15.46
C GLY A 111 -0.86 15.37 -16.07
N MET A 112 -0.41 14.38 -15.29
CA MET A 112 -0.19 13.00 -15.74
C MET A 112 -1.42 12.11 -15.47
N TRP A 113 -1.50 10.97 -16.15
CA TRP A 113 -2.65 10.06 -16.06
C TRP A 113 -2.43 8.92 -15.06
N THR A 114 -3.49 8.49 -14.40
CA THR A 114 -3.49 7.39 -13.43
C THR A 114 -4.81 6.61 -13.50
N LEU A 115 -4.83 5.42 -12.89
CA LEU A 115 -6.08 4.78 -12.49
C LEU A 115 -6.64 5.49 -11.24
N PRO A 116 -7.96 5.47 -11.02
CA PRO A 116 -8.54 5.96 -9.79
C PRO A 116 -7.99 5.19 -8.58
N ALA A 117 -7.28 5.88 -7.70
CA ALA A 117 -6.64 5.24 -6.55
C ALA A 117 -6.19 6.25 -5.48
N GLY A 118 -6.40 5.90 -4.21
CA GLY A 118 -5.97 6.69 -3.07
C GLY A 118 -5.79 5.85 -1.81
N TYR A 119 -5.58 6.50 -0.67
CA TYR A 119 -5.26 5.79 0.56
C TYR A 119 -6.48 5.04 1.10
N ALA A 120 -6.25 3.81 1.58
CA ALA A 120 -7.28 3.12 2.35
C ALA A 120 -7.53 3.86 3.67
N GLU A 121 -8.81 4.02 4.03
CA GLU A 121 -9.23 4.60 5.29
C GLU A 121 -9.46 3.54 6.39
N LEU A 122 -9.47 3.99 7.64
CA LEU A 122 -9.81 3.13 8.76
C LEU A 122 -11.30 2.79 8.73
N GLY A 123 -11.62 1.50 8.85
CA GLY A 123 -13.00 1.01 8.91
C GLY A 123 -13.60 0.62 7.55
N GLU A 124 -12.86 0.77 6.45
CA GLU A 124 -13.25 0.25 5.13
C GLU A 124 -12.45 -1.00 4.73
N SER A 125 -13.01 -1.80 3.83
CA SER A 125 -12.26 -2.84 3.13
C SER A 125 -11.50 -2.25 1.95
N ALA A 126 -10.43 -2.89 1.48
CA ALA A 126 -9.68 -2.41 0.33
C ALA A 126 -10.54 -2.26 -0.94
N ALA A 127 -11.49 -3.18 -1.15
CA ALA A 127 -12.43 -3.10 -2.26
C ALA A 127 -13.41 -1.91 -2.11
N ALA A 128 -13.89 -1.64 -0.88
CA ALA A 128 -14.74 -0.48 -0.62
C ALA A 128 -13.99 0.85 -0.83
N GLY A 129 -12.72 0.92 -0.40
CA GLY A 129 -11.87 2.08 -0.67
C GLY A 129 -11.63 2.28 -2.16
N ALA A 130 -11.38 1.21 -2.94
CA ALA A 130 -11.27 1.33 -4.40
C ALA A 130 -12.55 1.89 -5.07
N VAL A 131 -13.74 1.50 -4.58
CA VAL A 131 -15.02 2.06 -5.05
C VAL A 131 -15.15 3.53 -4.66
N ARG A 132 -14.81 3.89 -3.40
CA ARG A 132 -14.84 5.28 -2.91
C ARG A 132 -13.91 6.17 -3.74
N GLU A 133 -12.66 5.78 -3.91
CA GLU A 133 -11.66 6.53 -4.68
C GLU A 133 -12.10 6.71 -6.14
N THR A 134 -12.69 5.67 -6.74
CA THR A 134 -13.26 5.77 -8.09
C THR A 134 -14.40 6.78 -8.17
N TRP A 135 -15.25 6.84 -7.15
CA TRP A 135 -16.31 7.83 -7.07
C TRP A 135 -15.75 9.24 -6.86
N GLU A 136 -14.79 9.42 -5.95
CA GLU A 136 -14.20 10.72 -5.61
C GLU A 136 -13.41 11.34 -6.77
N GLU A 137 -12.60 10.54 -7.46
CA GLU A 137 -11.73 11.03 -8.54
C GLU A 137 -12.44 11.08 -9.90
N ALA A 138 -13.42 10.20 -10.14
CA ALA A 138 -14.00 10.02 -11.47
C ALA A 138 -15.53 10.07 -11.54
N LEU A 139 -16.23 10.33 -10.42
CA LEU A 139 -17.70 10.37 -10.33
C LEU A 139 -18.35 9.17 -11.04
N CYS A 140 -17.70 8.01 -10.93
CA CYS A 140 -18.01 6.81 -11.69
C CYS A 140 -18.47 5.72 -10.73
N ALA A 141 -19.70 5.24 -10.92
CA ALA A 141 -20.24 4.12 -10.17
C ALA A 141 -19.67 2.81 -10.75
N VAL A 142 -19.16 1.94 -9.89
CA VAL A 142 -18.49 0.71 -10.31
C VAL A 142 -18.84 -0.48 -9.41
N ARG A 143 -18.84 -1.66 -10.03
CA ARG A 143 -18.89 -2.94 -9.33
C ARG A 143 -17.51 -3.59 -9.37
N VAL A 144 -16.94 -3.89 -8.21
CA VAL A 144 -15.70 -4.68 -8.12
C VAL A 144 -15.96 -6.10 -8.61
N VAL A 145 -15.08 -6.57 -9.51
CA VAL A 145 -15.15 -7.91 -10.10
C VAL A 145 -14.20 -8.86 -9.39
N ALA A 146 -12.92 -8.47 -9.27
CA ALA A 146 -11.88 -9.32 -8.71
C ALA A 146 -10.65 -8.50 -8.27
N PRO A 147 -9.86 -8.97 -7.29
CA PRO A 147 -8.51 -8.45 -7.10
C PRO A 147 -7.66 -8.68 -8.35
N PHE A 148 -6.75 -7.74 -8.64
CA PHE A 148 -5.92 -7.79 -9.83
C PHE A 148 -4.43 -7.67 -9.54
N ALA A 149 -4.04 -6.69 -8.72
CA ALA A 149 -2.63 -6.47 -8.43
C ALA A 149 -2.40 -6.16 -6.95
N HIS A 150 -1.31 -6.70 -6.40
CA HIS A 150 -0.76 -6.32 -5.11
C HIS A 150 0.73 -6.01 -5.25
N PHE A 151 1.11 -4.73 -5.21
CA PHE A 151 2.48 -4.30 -5.43
C PHE A 151 3.07 -3.56 -4.24
N ASP A 152 4.20 -4.03 -3.74
CA ASP A 152 4.93 -3.37 -2.68
C ASP A 152 5.91 -2.33 -3.25
N ILE A 153 6.00 -1.16 -2.61
CA ILE A 153 6.99 -0.12 -2.93
C ILE A 153 7.75 0.27 -1.65
N PRO A 154 8.68 -0.57 -1.17
CA PRO A 154 9.25 -0.44 0.18
C PRO A 154 9.97 0.88 0.44
N VAL A 155 10.67 1.44 -0.55
CA VAL A 155 11.47 2.67 -0.37
C VAL A 155 10.62 3.91 -0.04
N ILE A 156 9.34 3.93 -0.43
CA ILE A 156 8.39 4.98 -0.06
C ILE A 156 7.35 4.51 0.96
N GLY A 157 7.48 3.28 1.48
CA GLY A 157 6.59 2.73 2.50
C GLY A 157 5.14 2.60 2.05
N GLN A 158 4.90 2.14 0.83
CA GLN A 158 3.54 1.96 0.30
C GLN A 158 3.32 0.53 -0.23
N ALA A 159 2.07 0.08 -0.18
CA ALA A 159 1.59 -1.12 -0.86
C ALA A 159 0.33 -0.76 -1.66
N TYR A 160 0.28 -1.14 -2.94
CA TYR A 160 -0.86 -0.90 -3.83
C TYR A 160 -1.70 -2.16 -3.95
N VAL A 161 -3.01 -2.04 -3.76
CA VAL A 161 -3.98 -3.12 -4.01
C VAL A 161 -4.99 -2.62 -5.05
N LEU A 162 -4.95 -3.19 -6.24
CA LEU A 162 -5.80 -2.79 -7.36
C LEU A 162 -6.80 -3.89 -7.70
N PHE A 163 -8.02 -3.49 -8.01
CA PHE A 163 -9.11 -4.37 -8.39
C PHE A 163 -9.52 -4.15 -9.84
N ARG A 164 -9.93 -5.22 -10.52
CA ARG A 164 -10.77 -5.09 -11.72
C ARG A 164 -12.17 -4.69 -11.29
N ALA A 165 -12.75 -3.72 -11.99
CA ALA A 165 -14.09 -3.24 -11.74
C ALA A 165 -14.81 -2.97 -13.07
N GLU A 166 -16.12 -3.17 -13.09
CA GLU A 166 -16.97 -2.84 -14.23
C GLU A 166 -17.76 -1.57 -13.94
N MET A 167 -17.83 -0.68 -14.93
CA MET A 167 -18.67 0.52 -14.83
C MET A 167 -20.16 0.14 -14.74
N GLU A 168 -20.87 0.72 -13.78
CA GLU A 168 -22.31 0.53 -13.61
C GLU A 168 -23.13 1.58 -14.39
N ALA A 169 -24.40 1.25 -14.67
CA ALA A 169 -25.33 2.19 -15.28
C ALA A 169 -25.47 3.43 -14.39
N PRO A 170 -25.50 4.65 -14.94
CA PRO A 170 -25.75 4.98 -16.35
C PRO A 170 -24.50 5.02 -17.26
N TYR A 171 -23.38 4.43 -16.82
CA TYR A 171 -22.12 4.37 -17.56
C TYR A 171 -21.51 5.77 -17.80
N THR A 172 -21.53 6.58 -16.76
CA THR A 172 -20.99 7.94 -16.77
C THR A 172 -19.74 8.03 -15.92
N HIS A 173 -18.87 8.96 -16.31
CA HIS A 173 -17.72 9.38 -15.52
C HIS A 173 -17.55 10.90 -15.72
N ALA A 174 -16.95 11.57 -14.74
CA ALA A 174 -16.63 12.99 -14.79
C ALA A 174 -15.46 13.30 -13.86
N ALA A 175 -14.74 14.38 -14.10
CA ALA A 175 -13.61 14.75 -13.25
C ALA A 175 -14.09 15.15 -11.84
N GLY A 176 -13.58 14.46 -10.81
CA GLY A 176 -13.70 14.85 -9.42
C GLY A 176 -12.86 16.07 -9.05
N VAL A 177 -12.86 16.46 -7.77
CA VAL A 177 -12.16 17.67 -7.29
C VAL A 177 -10.65 17.64 -7.55
N GLU A 178 -10.04 16.46 -7.44
CA GLU A 178 -8.60 16.21 -7.60
C GLU A 178 -8.19 15.79 -9.02
N THR A 179 -9.17 15.74 -9.94
CA THR A 179 -9.00 15.29 -11.31
C THR A 179 -9.22 16.46 -12.28
N LEU A 180 -8.34 16.61 -13.26
CA LEU A 180 -8.48 17.58 -14.35
C LEU A 180 -9.42 17.07 -15.44
N GLU A 181 -9.30 15.80 -15.77
CA GLU A 181 -9.99 15.16 -16.89
C GLU A 181 -10.12 13.65 -16.62
N THR A 182 -11.22 13.04 -17.05
CA THR A 182 -11.37 11.58 -17.09
C THR A 182 -11.58 11.12 -18.52
N ARG A 183 -11.09 9.92 -18.84
CA ARG A 183 -11.21 9.35 -20.19
C ARG A 183 -11.31 7.83 -20.16
N MET A 184 -12.22 7.26 -20.93
CA MET A 184 -12.17 5.86 -21.31
C MET A 184 -11.14 5.69 -22.43
N VAL A 185 -10.04 5.01 -22.14
CA VAL A 185 -8.91 4.82 -23.04
C VAL A 185 -8.89 3.37 -23.53
N PRO A 186 -9.02 3.13 -24.86
CA PRO A 186 -8.86 1.79 -25.43
C PRO A 186 -7.50 1.18 -25.08
N LEU A 187 -7.45 -0.14 -24.86
CA LEU A 187 -6.21 -0.79 -24.41
C LEU A 187 -5.02 -0.59 -25.35
N GLY A 188 -5.28 -0.52 -26.66
CA GLY A 188 -4.26 -0.30 -27.69
C GLY A 188 -3.70 1.13 -27.72
N GLU A 189 -4.28 2.07 -26.98
CA GLU A 189 -3.84 3.47 -26.90
C GLU A 189 -3.14 3.79 -25.58
N LEU A 190 -3.09 2.86 -24.62
CA LEU A 190 -2.58 3.14 -23.27
C LEU A 190 -1.11 3.59 -23.23
N GLU A 191 -0.31 3.15 -24.20
CA GLU A 191 1.11 3.52 -24.30
C GLU A 191 1.31 5.00 -24.69
N ASP A 192 0.30 5.63 -25.30
CA ASP A 192 0.34 7.04 -25.70
C ASP A 192 0.09 8.02 -24.53
N TYR A 193 -0.22 7.49 -23.34
CA TYR A 193 -0.56 8.29 -22.16
C TYR A 193 0.61 8.37 -21.18
N ASP A 194 0.91 9.60 -20.74
CA ASP A 194 1.91 9.87 -19.72
C ASP A 194 1.44 9.37 -18.33
N ILE A 195 1.70 8.10 -18.01
CA ILE A 195 1.28 7.48 -16.74
C ILE A 195 2.15 7.95 -15.56
N ALA A 196 1.49 8.46 -14.52
CA ALA A 196 2.07 9.14 -13.36
C ALA A 196 2.93 8.26 -12.45
N PHE A 197 2.56 6.99 -12.26
CA PHE A 197 3.17 6.13 -11.24
C PHE A 197 3.57 4.77 -11.81
N SER A 198 4.70 4.26 -11.35
CA SER A 198 5.22 2.94 -11.72
C SER A 198 4.24 1.81 -11.40
N SER A 199 3.52 1.87 -10.28
CA SER A 199 2.52 0.86 -9.92
C SER A 199 1.40 0.79 -10.93
N ILE A 200 0.92 1.94 -11.38
CA ILE A 200 -0.13 2.04 -12.39
C ILE A 200 0.39 1.61 -13.75
N ARG A 201 1.63 1.98 -14.12
CA ARG A 201 2.27 1.55 -15.36
C ARG A 201 2.41 0.03 -15.43
N VAL A 202 2.88 -0.61 -14.36
CA VAL A 202 2.97 -2.08 -14.28
C VAL A 202 1.58 -2.71 -14.34
N ALA A 203 0.61 -2.19 -13.57
CA ALA A 203 -0.75 -2.72 -13.57
C ALA A 203 -1.39 -2.68 -14.96
N LEU A 204 -1.27 -1.57 -15.68
CA LEU A 204 -1.82 -1.43 -17.03
C LEU A 204 -1.13 -2.37 -18.03
N ARG A 205 0.21 -2.54 -17.95
CA ARG A 205 0.94 -3.50 -18.78
C ARG A 205 0.43 -4.93 -18.57
N GLU A 206 0.38 -5.37 -17.32
CA GLU A 206 -0.09 -6.72 -16.97
C GLU A 206 -1.56 -6.92 -17.36
N TYR A 207 -2.39 -5.89 -17.16
CA TYR A 207 -3.81 -5.94 -17.51
C TYR A 207 -4.01 -6.09 -19.02
N THR A 208 -3.27 -5.32 -19.84
CA THR A 208 -3.33 -5.41 -21.30
C THR A 208 -2.87 -6.80 -21.79
N ALA A 209 -1.83 -7.37 -21.16
CA ALA A 209 -1.36 -8.72 -21.49
C ALA A 209 -2.41 -9.80 -21.15
N ASP A 210 -2.99 -9.76 -19.95
CA ASP A 210 -4.04 -10.68 -19.51
C ASP A 210 -5.30 -10.56 -20.38
N ALA A 211 -5.70 -9.34 -20.73
CA ALA A 211 -6.83 -9.07 -21.61
C ALA A 211 -6.61 -9.66 -23.01
N ALA A 212 -5.41 -9.48 -23.59
CA ALA A 212 -5.05 -10.07 -24.88
C ALA A 212 -5.02 -11.61 -24.84
N ALA A 213 -4.64 -12.20 -23.70
CA ALA A 213 -4.67 -13.64 -23.48
C ALA A 213 -6.07 -14.19 -23.15
N GLY A 214 -7.06 -13.32 -22.87
CA GLY A 214 -8.39 -13.72 -22.42
C GLY A 214 -8.42 -14.39 -21.04
N LYS A 215 -7.36 -14.20 -20.23
CA LYS A 215 -7.21 -14.84 -18.93
C LYS A 215 -6.59 -13.87 -17.93
N TYR A 216 -7.39 -13.47 -16.96
CA TYR A 216 -6.95 -12.61 -15.86
C TYR A 216 -6.42 -13.43 -14.68
N ARG A 217 -5.31 -12.99 -14.11
CA ARG A 217 -4.74 -13.53 -12.87
C ARG A 217 -4.48 -12.40 -11.87
N VAL A 218 -4.18 -12.79 -10.63
CA VAL A 218 -3.65 -11.86 -9.65
C VAL A 218 -2.15 -11.73 -9.88
N HIS A 219 -1.68 -10.48 -9.96
CA HIS A 219 -0.26 -10.13 -10.07
C HIS A 219 0.25 -9.67 -8.70
N HIS A 220 1.42 -10.14 -8.31
CA HIS A 220 2.04 -9.76 -7.05
C HIS A 220 3.54 -9.60 -7.22
N GLY A 221 4.10 -8.53 -6.69
CA GLY A 221 5.53 -8.26 -6.84
C GLY A 221 5.98 -6.97 -6.16
N VAL A 222 7.28 -6.71 -6.25
CA VAL A 222 7.92 -5.52 -5.68
C VAL A 222 8.31 -4.55 -6.77
N ILE A 223 7.99 -3.28 -6.58
CA ILE A 223 8.48 -2.18 -7.40
C ILE A 223 9.71 -1.58 -6.70
N ALA A 224 10.88 -2.07 -7.10
CA ALA A 224 12.17 -1.60 -6.62
C ALA A 224 12.53 -0.26 -7.29
N LYS A 225 12.04 0.85 -6.72
CA LYS A 225 12.35 2.22 -7.15
C LYS A 225 13.83 2.55 -6.96
N LYS A 226 14.44 3.15 -7.98
CA LYS A 226 15.81 3.69 -7.92
C LYS A 226 15.82 4.89 -6.97
N PRO A 227 16.80 4.99 -6.04
CA PRO A 227 16.90 6.15 -5.16
C PRO A 227 16.93 7.47 -5.94
N GLY A 228 16.06 8.41 -5.55
CA GLY A 228 15.97 9.74 -6.19
C GLY A 228 15.24 9.78 -7.54
N SER A 229 14.78 8.65 -8.08
CA SER A 229 14.00 8.65 -9.34
C SER A 229 12.67 9.40 -9.18
N HIS A 230 12.25 10.10 -10.23
CA HIS A 230 10.93 10.72 -10.28
C HIS A 230 9.82 9.63 -10.23
N PRO A 231 8.66 9.88 -9.58
CA PRO A 231 7.59 8.88 -9.50
C PRO A 231 7.12 8.33 -10.86
N ALA A 232 7.13 9.20 -11.88
CA ALA A 232 6.73 8.89 -13.24
C ALA A 232 7.84 8.37 -14.16
N ASP A 233 9.10 8.31 -13.70
CA ASP A 233 10.21 7.84 -14.53
C ASP A 233 9.99 6.36 -14.92
N PRO A 234 9.78 6.04 -16.22
CA PRO A 234 9.54 4.69 -16.68
C PRO A 234 10.76 3.77 -16.48
N ASP A 235 11.96 4.33 -16.47
CA ASP A 235 13.21 3.62 -16.21
C ASP A 235 13.63 3.72 -14.74
N GLY A 236 12.83 4.39 -13.91
CA GLY A 236 13.10 4.70 -12.52
C GLY A 236 12.92 3.52 -11.56
N PHE A 237 12.60 2.32 -12.03
CA PHE A 237 12.34 1.17 -11.18
C PHE A 237 12.63 -0.17 -11.88
N LEU A 238 12.73 -1.22 -11.08
CA LEU A 238 12.63 -2.61 -11.52
C LEU A 238 11.35 -3.22 -10.93
N PHE A 239 10.67 -4.07 -11.69
CA PHE A 239 9.55 -4.85 -11.19
C PHE A 239 10.01 -6.30 -10.98
N GLU A 240 9.95 -6.75 -9.73
CA GLU A 240 10.26 -8.11 -9.32
C GLU A 240 8.94 -8.87 -9.15
N ASP A 241 8.57 -9.67 -10.16
CA ASP A 241 7.36 -10.50 -10.12
C ASP A 241 7.57 -11.68 -9.16
N HIS A 242 6.63 -11.87 -8.23
CA HIS A 242 6.65 -12.90 -7.20
C HIS A 242 5.57 -13.97 -7.41
N ILE A 243 4.82 -13.91 -8.51
CA ILE A 243 3.94 -15.01 -8.91
C ILE A 243 4.76 -16.02 -9.71
N ALA A 244 4.91 -17.23 -9.17
CA ALA A 244 5.52 -18.33 -9.91
C ALA A 244 4.71 -18.62 -11.19
N THR A 245 5.37 -18.53 -12.34
CA THR A 245 4.81 -18.86 -13.67
C THR A 245 4.66 -20.35 -13.88
#